data_AF-A0A9D1D9A4-F1
#
_entry.id   AF-A0A9D1D9A4-F1
#
_cell.length_a   1.000
_cell.length_b   1.000
_cell.length_c   1.000
_cell.angle_alpha   90.00
_cell.angle_beta   90.00
_cell.angle_gamma   90.00
#
_symmetry.space_group_name_H-M   'P 1'
#
loop_
_entity.id
_entity.type
_entity.pdbx_description
1 polymer ?
#
loop_
_entity_poly.entity_id
_entity_poly.type
_entity_poly.pdbx_seq_one_letter_code
_entity_poly.pdbx_strand_id
1 'polypeptide(L)'
;MKSNQEMFSAKLKELDRQYEKIRERLSICQREEPDEIFQELKKAEDEFMKRSALLKKSIKRSRSPAVSTLAAAQLGYKEETEKLLHGEIAGLLHSEASSADEDQTEAAALFTEYAIDFASLSVDYALLLSLSVIASEKKKGDSKCRKLKNQKSH
;
A
#
# COMPACT_ATOMS: atom_id res chain seq x y z
N MET A 1 23.72 5.12 -10.78
CA MET A 1 22.37 5.17 -10.18
C MET A 1 21.47 4.29 -11.03
N LYS A 2 20.67 3.40 -10.43
CA LYS A 2 19.65 2.63 -11.17
C LYS A 2 18.69 3.61 -11.85
N SER A 3 18.24 3.33 -13.08
CA SER A 3 17.21 4.16 -13.70
C SER A 3 15.95 4.11 -12.85
N ASN A 4 15.12 5.16 -12.88
CA ASN A 4 13.85 5.16 -12.13
C ASN A 4 12.98 3.95 -12.54
N GLN A 5 13.08 3.48 -13.77
CA GLN A 5 12.40 2.27 -14.25
C GLN A 5 12.85 0.99 -13.53
N GLU A 6 14.14 0.81 -13.26
CA GLU A 6 14.64 -0.33 -12.49
C GLU A 6 14.16 -0.30 -11.03
N MET A 7 14.09 0.89 -10.44
CA MET A 7 13.55 1.08 -9.09
C MET A 7 12.05 0.77 -9.05
N PHE A 8 11.27 1.27 -10.00
CA PHE A 8 9.84 0.99 -10.10
C PHE A 8 9.58 -0.50 -10.31
N SER A 9 10.32 -1.16 -11.21
CA SER A 9 10.20 -2.60 -11.44
C SER A 9 10.45 -3.43 -10.17
N ALA A 10 11.45 -3.06 -9.37
CA ALA A 10 11.70 -3.75 -8.10
C ALA A 10 10.55 -3.55 -7.09
N LYS A 11 9.91 -2.38 -7.06
CA LYS A 11 8.76 -2.09 -6.20
C LYS A 11 7.50 -2.83 -6.67
N LEU A 12 7.26 -2.90 -7.97
CA LEU A 12 6.13 -3.64 -8.54
C LEU A 12 6.27 -5.14 -8.28
N LYS A 13 7.46 -5.73 -8.44
CA LYS A 13 7.72 -7.13 -8.07
C LYS A 13 7.44 -7.43 -6.60
N GLU A 14 7.67 -6.46 -5.72
CA GLU A 14 7.32 -6.62 -4.31
C GLU A 14 5.80 -6.60 -4.12
N LEU A 15 5.10 -5.71 -4.82
CA LEU A 15 3.64 -5.64 -4.80
C LEU A 15 2.99 -6.92 -5.35
N ASP A 16 3.49 -7.45 -6.47
CA ASP A 16 3.03 -8.72 -7.07
C ASP A 16 3.13 -9.87 -6.06
N ARG A 17 4.25 -9.95 -5.33
CA ARG A 17 4.42 -10.95 -4.26
C ARG A 17 3.43 -10.79 -3.12
N GLN A 18 3.06 -9.54 -2.77
CA GLN A 18 2.05 -9.31 -1.75
C GLN A 18 0.67 -9.74 -2.23
N TYR A 19 0.35 -9.46 -3.49
CA TYR A 19 -0.92 -9.87 -4.08
C TYR A 19 -1.06 -11.40 -4.14
N GLU A 20 -0.05 -12.10 -4.66
CA GLU A 20 -0.07 -13.57 -4.69
C GLU A 20 -0.15 -14.15 -3.28
N LYS A 21 0.56 -13.57 -2.30
CA LYS A 21 0.46 -13.99 -0.91
C LYS A 21 -0.95 -13.88 -0.36
N ILE A 22 -1.67 -12.78 -0.62
CA ILE A 22 -3.06 -12.61 -0.16
C ILE A 22 -3.93 -13.71 -0.79
N ARG A 23 -3.80 -13.90 -2.11
CA ARG A 23 -4.58 -14.89 -2.87
C ARG A 23 -4.35 -16.32 -2.39
N GLU A 24 -3.08 -16.71 -2.20
CA GLU A 24 -2.71 -18.05 -1.71
C GLU A 24 -3.28 -18.30 -0.31
N ARG A 25 -3.09 -17.36 0.62
CA ARG A 25 -3.56 -17.49 2.01
C ARG A 25 -5.09 -17.58 2.07
N LEU A 26 -5.81 -16.71 1.37
CA LEU A 26 -7.27 -16.77 1.31
C LEU A 26 -7.77 -18.08 0.73
N SER A 27 -7.09 -18.63 -0.29
CA SER A 27 -7.47 -19.93 -0.87
C SER A 27 -7.23 -21.10 0.08
N ILE A 28 -6.21 -21.02 0.94
CA ILE A 28 -5.89 -22.07 1.91
C ILE A 28 -6.87 -22.01 3.09
N CYS A 29 -7.12 -20.82 3.64
CA CYS A 29 -8.02 -20.63 4.80
C CYS A 29 -9.47 -21.08 4.53
N GLN A 30 -9.89 -21.20 3.27
CA GLN A 30 -11.21 -21.79 2.92
C GLN A 30 -11.37 -23.26 3.31
N ARG A 31 -10.27 -23.96 3.60
CA ARG A 31 -10.24 -25.41 3.87
C ARG A 31 -9.64 -25.74 5.25
N GLU A 32 -9.32 -24.72 6.03
CA GLU A 32 -8.65 -24.84 7.33
C GLU A 32 -9.68 -24.92 8.47
N GLU A 33 -9.28 -25.59 9.55
CA GLU A 33 -10.06 -25.63 10.79
C GLU A 33 -9.92 -24.30 11.57
N PRO A 34 -10.83 -23.97 12.50
CA PRO A 34 -10.80 -22.69 13.23
C PRO A 34 -9.46 -22.36 13.92
N ASP A 35 -8.78 -23.37 14.49
CA ASP A 35 -7.48 -23.19 15.14
C ASP A 35 -6.37 -22.82 14.16
N GLU A 36 -6.42 -23.34 12.93
CA GLU A 36 -5.46 -23.04 11.86
C GLU A 36 -5.66 -21.62 11.34
N ILE A 37 -6.92 -21.20 11.15
CA ILE A 37 -7.27 -19.82 10.78
C ILE A 37 -6.77 -18.82 11.83
N PHE A 38 -6.91 -19.14 13.11
CA PHE A 38 -6.43 -18.29 14.20
C PHE A 38 -4.90 -18.14 14.21
N GLN A 39 -4.16 -19.22 13.90
CA GLN A 39 -2.71 -19.15 13.75
C GLN A 39 -2.30 -18.28 12.56
N GLU A 40 -3.00 -18.41 11.44
CA GLU A 40 -2.73 -17.65 10.23
C GLU A 40 -3.05 -16.15 10.42
N LEU A 41 -4.09 -15.83 11.20
CA LEU A 41 -4.39 -14.47 11.65
C LEU A 41 -3.22 -13.88 12.45
N LYS A 42 -2.75 -14.55 13.51
CA LYS A 42 -1.61 -14.08 14.32
C LYS A 42 -0.37 -13.82 13.48
N LYS A 43 -0.09 -14.71 12.52
CA LYS A 43 1.04 -14.55 11.61
C LYS A 43 0.86 -13.34 10.68
N ALA A 44 -0.36 -13.08 10.20
CA ALA A 44 -0.66 -11.89 9.42
C ALA A 44 -0.44 -10.61 10.24
N GLU A 45 -0.90 -10.58 11.48
CA GLU A 45 -0.73 -9.46 12.42
C GLU A 45 0.76 -9.19 12.67
N ASP A 46 1.55 -10.22 12.98
CA ASP A 46 2.99 -10.09 13.21
C ASP A 46 3.72 -9.49 11.99
N GLU A 47 3.38 -9.93 10.80
CA GLU A 47 3.96 -9.41 9.56
C GLU A 47 3.55 -7.96 9.29
N PHE A 48 2.29 -7.63 9.55
CA PHE A 48 1.78 -6.26 9.43
C PHE A 48 2.45 -5.33 10.44
N MET A 49 2.64 -5.78 11.69
CA MET A 49 3.34 -5.04 12.74
C MET A 49 4.80 -4.83 12.40
N LYS A 50 5.48 -5.84 11.84
CA LYS A 50 6.86 -5.69 11.32
C LYS A 50 6.94 -4.62 10.23
N ARG A 51 6.01 -4.59 9.27
CA ARG A 51 5.94 -3.55 8.22
C ARG A 51 5.67 -2.16 8.79
N SER A 52 4.71 -2.06 9.71
CA SER A 52 4.38 -0.81 10.40
C SER A 52 5.60 -0.26 11.16
N ALA A 53 6.39 -1.13 11.81
CA ALA A 53 7.62 -0.73 12.48
C ALA A 53 8.70 -0.23 11.50
N LEU A 54 8.81 -0.83 10.30
CA LEU A 54 9.73 -0.34 9.26
C LEU A 54 9.32 1.06 8.76
N LEU A 55 8.02 1.33 8.61
CA LEU A 55 7.51 2.65 8.26
C LEU A 55 7.84 3.68 9.36
N LYS A 56 7.59 3.35 10.63
CA LYS A 56 7.97 4.22 11.76
C LYS A 56 9.48 4.49 11.82
N LYS A 57 10.30 3.50 11.48
CA LYS A 57 11.77 3.66 11.38
C LYS A 57 12.16 4.57 10.22
N SER A 58 11.49 4.51 9.07
CA SER A 58 11.83 5.35 7.92
C SER A 58 11.59 6.84 8.22
N ILE A 59 10.53 7.18 8.96
CA ILE A 59 10.28 8.55 9.45
C ILE A 59 11.47 9.03 10.29
N LYS A 60 11.92 8.22 11.26
CA LYS A 60 12.97 8.64 12.21
C LYS A 60 14.39 8.63 11.63
N ARG A 61 14.67 7.76 10.66
CA ARG A 61 16.05 7.44 10.22
C ARG A 61 16.32 7.80 8.76
N SER A 62 15.33 8.25 8.00
CA SER A 62 15.54 8.65 6.61
C SER A 62 16.47 9.87 6.54
N ARG A 63 17.46 9.80 5.66
CA ARG A 63 18.34 10.94 5.33
C ARG A 63 17.66 11.96 4.40
N SER A 64 16.52 11.61 3.80
CA SER A 64 15.73 12.47 2.93
C SER A 64 14.48 12.97 3.67
N PRO A 65 14.34 14.29 3.87
CA PRO A 65 13.13 14.87 4.45
C PRO A 65 11.88 14.50 3.65
N ALA A 66 11.96 14.47 2.32
CA ALA A 66 10.83 14.10 1.46
C ALA A 66 10.34 12.67 1.74
N VAL A 67 11.27 11.71 1.90
CA VAL A 67 10.91 10.33 2.24
C VAL A 67 10.30 10.24 3.64
N SER A 68 10.80 11.02 4.59
CA SER A 68 10.23 11.08 5.94
C SER A 68 8.79 11.63 5.93
N THR A 69 8.55 12.71 5.18
CA THR A 69 7.22 13.32 5.06
C THR A 69 6.22 12.36 4.41
N LEU A 70 6.61 11.69 3.32
CA LEU A 70 5.75 10.69 2.67
C LEU A 70 5.45 9.51 3.60
N ALA A 71 6.45 9.03 4.35
CA ALA A 71 6.26 7.95 5.32
C ALA A 71 5.33 8.37 6.49
N ALA A 72 5.42 9.62 6.94
CA ALA A 72 4.53 10.17 7.96
C ALA A 72 3.08 10.28 7.48
N ALA A 73 2.87 10.71 6.22
CA ALA A 73 1.53 10.74 5.62
C ALA A 73 0.91 9.33 5.54
N GLN A 74 1.70 8.34 5.12
CA GLN A 74 1.26 6.95 5.07
C GLN A 74 0.92 6.40 6.47
N LEU A 75 1.71 6.77 7.49
CA LEU A 75 1.42 6.36 8.87
C LEU A 75 0.15 7.02 9.40
N GLY A 76 -0.06 8.32 9.13
CA GLY A 76 -1.27 9.03 9.55
C GLY A 76 -2.54 8.43 8.94
N TYR A 77 -2.52 8.11 7.64
CA TYR A 77 -3.62 7.41 6.99
C TYR A 77 -3.92 6.05 7.66
N LYS A 78 -2.87 5.28 7.96
CA LYS A 78 -2.98 3.98 8.61
C LYS A 78 -3.63 4.10 10.00
N GLU A 79 -3.14 5.03 10.82
CA GLU A 79 -3.63 5.23 12.19
C GLU A 79 -5.07 5.78 12.21
N GLU A 80 -5.45 6.58 11.22
CA GLU A 80 -6.82 7.10 11.13
C GLU A 80 -7.81 6.02 10.70
N THR A 81 -7.45 5.19 9.71
CA THR A 81 -8.31 4.09 9.25
C THR A 81 -8.49 2.99 10.29
N GLU A 82 -7.47 2.69 11.10
CA GLU A 82 -7.59 1.76 12.25
C GLU A 82 -8.60 2.26 13.30
N LYS A 83 -8.67 3.57 13.56
CA LYS A 83 -9.66 4.15 14.49
C LYS A 83 -11.08 4.03 13.94
N LEU A 84 -11.27 4.31 12.64
CA LEU A 84 -12.58 4.19 11.99
C LEU A 84 -13.11 2.75 12.11
N LEU A 85 -12.26 1.76 11.84
CA LEU A 85 -12.61 0.34 11.96
C LEU A 85 -13.05 -0.05 13.38
N HIS A 86 -12.23 0.27 14.39
CA HIS A 86 -12.45 -0.21 15.76
C HIS A 86 -13.40 0.64 16.60
N GLY A 87 -13.88 1.77 16.08
CA GLY A 87 -14.72 2.70 16.82
C GLY A 87 -16.00 3.07 16.08
N GLU A 88 -15.86 3.81 14.99
CA GLU A 88 -16.98 4.56 14.41
C GLU A 88 -17.87 3.69 13.51
N ILE A 89 -17.30 2.78 12.72
CA ILE A 89 -18.06 2.02 11.72
C ILE A 89 -19.06 1.06 12.37
N ALA A 90 -18.66 0.30 13.39
CA ALA A 90 -19.57 -0.64 14.06
C ALA A 90 -20.79 0.07 14.67
N GLY A 91 -20.60 1.26 15.23
CA GLY A 91 -21.70 2.07 15.78
C GLY A 91 -22.67 2.61 14.71
N LEU A 92 -22.22 2.77 13.46
CA LEU A 92 -23.05 3.22 12.34
C LEU A 92 -23.87 2.08 11.71
N LEU A 93 -23.44 0.84 11.88
CA LEU A 93 -24.12 -0.36 11.35
C LEU A 93 -25.19 -0.90 12.31
N HIS A 94 -25.12 -0.52 13.58
CA HIS A 94 -26.03 -1.02 14.60
C HIS A 94 -27.49 -0.79 14.26
N SER A 95 -28.30 -1.84 14.44
CA SER A 95 -29.74 -1.82 14.32
C SER A 95 -30.39 -2.46 15.55
N GLU A 96 -31.65 -2.12 15.84
CA GLU A 96 -32.39 -2.76 16.95
C GLU A 96 -32.52 -4.29 16.81
N ALA A 97 -32.25 -4.83 15.61
CA ALA A 97 -32.33 -6.26 15.30
C ALA A 97 -30.96 -6.96 15.31
N SER A 98 -29.83 -6.24 15.38
CA SER A 98 -28.49 -6.81 15.33
C SER A 98 -27.80 -6.86 16.70
N SER A 99 -26.98 -7.89 16.88
CA SER A 99 -26.09 -8.00 18.02
C SER A 99 -24.78 -7.25 17.78
N ALA A 100 -24.07 -6.89 18.85
CA ALA A 100 -22.77 -6.23 18.75
C ALA A 100 -21.71 -7.06 17.99
N ASP A 101 -21.78 -8.39 18.06
CA ASP A 101 -20.87 -9.29 17.34
C ASP A 101 -21.16 -9.31 15.83
N GLU A 102 -22.44 -9.24 15.45
CA GLU A 102 -22.85 -9.11 14.04
C GLU A 102 -22.39 -7.76 13.48
N ASP A 103 -22.60 -6.66 14.21
CA ASP A 103 -22.17 -5.33 13.80
C ASP A 103 -20.64 -5.25 13.61
N GLN A 104 -19.87 -5.88 14.51
CA GLN A 104 -18.41 -5.94 14.39
C GLN A 104 -17.96 -6.79 13.19
N THR A 105 -18.63 -7.90 12.94
CA THR A 105 -18.33 -8.77 11.79
C THR A 105 -18.61 -8.04 10.48
N GLU A 106 -19.73 -7.33 10.40
CA GLU A 106 -20.09 -6.53 9.22
C GLU A 106 -19.13 -5.36 9.02
N ALA A 107 -18.75 -4.65 10.10
CA ALA A 107 -17.74 -3.58 10.05
C ALA A 107 -16.40 -4.09 9.53
N ALA A 108 -15.95 -5.27 9.99
CA ALA A 108 -14.72 -5.89 9.54
C ALA A 108 -14.78 -6.30 8.05
N ALA A 109 -15.93 -6.81 7.58
CA ALA A 109 -16.14 -7.14 6.18
C ALA A 109 -16.09 -5.89 5.28
N LEU A 110 -16.82 -4.83 5.65
CA LEU A 110 -16.83 -3.54 4.92
C LEU A 110 -15.43 -2.92 4.87
N PHE A 111 -14.70 -2.96 5.98
CA PHE A 111 -13.33 -2.44 6.01
C PHE A 111 -12.37 -3.26 5.15
N THR A 112 -12.58 -4.59 5.07
CA THR A 112 -11.80 -5.46 4.19
C THR A 112 -12.03 -5.09 2.72
N GLU A 113 -13.29 -4.87 2.32
CA GLU A 113 -13.64 -4.38 0.98
C GLU A 113 -12.97 -3.03 0.69
N TYR A 114 -13.14 -2.06 1.59
CA TYR A 114 -12.49 -0.75 1.49
C TYR A 114 -10.96 -0.85 1.34
N ALA A 115 -10.30 -1.72 2.11
CA ALA A 115 -8.84 -1.89 2.05
C ALA A 115 -8.38 -2.46 0.70
N ILE A 116 -9.16 -3.36 0.09
CA ILE A 116 -8.89 -3.92 -1.24
C ILE A 116 -9.09 -2.85 -2.32
N ASP A 117 -10.17 -2.08 -2.25
CA ASP A 117 -10.44 -0.98 -3.18
C ASP A 117 -9.36 0.11 -3.09
N PHE A 118 -8.94 0.45 -1.88
CA PHE A 118 -7.86 1.40 -1.66
C PHE A 118 -6.51 0.90 -2.21
N ALA A 119 -6.22 -0.40 -2.08
CA ALA A 119 -5.05 -1.01 -2.68
C ALA A 119 -5.10 -0.91 -4.22
N SER A 120 -6.26 -1.17 -4.82
CA SER A 120 -6.50 -1.04 -6.26
C SER A 120 -6.29 0.40 -6.73
N LEU A 121 -6.88 1.38 -6.04
CA LEU A 121 -6.68 2.81 -6.31
C LEU A 121 -5.20 3.22 -6.19
N SER A 122 -4.48 2.66 -5.21
CA SER A 122 -3.06 2.92 -5.01
C SER A 122 -2.20 2.39 -6.16
N VAL A 123 -2.56 1.25 -6.76
CA VAL A 123 -1.91 0.70 -7.96
C VAL A 123 -2.09 1.66 -9.14
N ASP A 124 -3.32 2.12 -9.39
CA ASP A 124 -3.61 3.07 -10.48
C ASP A 124 -2.85 4.39 -10.30
N TYR A 125 -2.80 4.89 -9.08
CA TYR A 125 -2.03 6.09 -8.77
C TYR A 125 -0.51 5.88 -8.98
N ALA A 126 0.02 4.73 -8.59
CA ALA A 126 1.42 4.38 -8.84
C ALA A 126 1.75 4.31 -10.33
N LEU A 127 0.84 3.78 -11.16
CA LEU A 127 0.96 3.77 -12.62
C LEU A 127 1.01 5.20 -13.18
N LEU A 128 0.06 6.05 -12.79
CA LEU A 128 0.00 7.45 -13.22
C LEU A 128 1.31 8.20 -12.92
N LEU A 129 1.82 8.07 -11.69
CA LEU A 129 3.07 8.71 -11.29
C LEU A 129 4.28 8.15 -12.05
N SER A 130 4.34 6.83 -12.23
CA SER A 130 5.43 6.17 -12.96
C SER A 130 5.50 6.66 -14.41
N LEU A 131 4.36 6.73 -15.10
CA LEU A 131 4.27 7.26 -16.46
C LEU A 131 4.64 8.74 -16.53
N SER A 132 4.23 9.53 -15.54
CA SER A 132 4.57 10.96 -15.44
C SER A 132 6.09 11.18 -15.31
N VAL A 133 6.76 10.34 -14.53
CA VAL A 133 8.23 10.36 -14.39
C VAL A 133 8.89 9.97 -15.71
N ILE A 134 8.49 8.85 -16.33
CA ILE A 134 9.06 8.37 -17.60
C ILE A 134 8.90 9.43 -18.71
N ALA A 135 7.71 10.04 -18.83
CA ALA A 135 7.45 11.10 -19.80
C ALA A 135 8.37 12.31 -19.59
N SER A 136 8.59 12.70 -18.33
CA SER A 136 9.47 13.82 -17.98
C SER A 136 10.93 13.53 -18.28
N GLU A 137 11.40 12.31 -18.05
CA GLU A 137 12.77 11.87 -18.38
C GLU A 137 13.02 11.88 -19.89
N LYS A 138 12.07 11.38 -20.69
CA LYS A 138 12.16 11.41 -22.16
C LYS A 138 12.25 12.84 -22.70
N LYS A 139 11.41 13.76 -22.21
CA LYS A 139 11.45 15.20 -22.60
C LYS A 139 12.81 15.84 -22.30
N LYS A 140 13.43 15.52 -21.15
CA LYS A 140 14.76 16.02 -20.78
C LYS A 140 15.86 15.44 -21.69
N GLY A 141 15.77 14.16 -22.05
CA GLY A 141 16.68 13.50 -22.99
C GLY A 141 16.68 14.15 -24.38
N ASP A 142 15.49 14.40 -24.93
CA ASP A 142 15.33 15.06 -26.24
C ASP A 142 15.87 16.48 -26.24
N SER A 143 15.62 17.23 -25.16
CA SER A 143 16.10 18.60 -24.98
C SER A 143 17.64 18.66 -24.92
N LYS A 144 18.27 17.69 -24.25
CA LYS A 144 19.74 17.58 -24.15
C LYS A 144 20.36 17.17 -25.48
N CYS A 145 19.72 16.25 -26.22
CA CYS A 145 20.15 15.81 -27.54
C CYS A 145 20.11 16.93 -28.59
N ARG A 146 19.07 17.79 -28.58
CA ARG A 146 19.01 18.98 -29.44
C ARG A 146 20.10 20.01 -29.13
N LYS A 147 20.39 20.27 -27.85
CA LYS A 147 21.47 21.20 -27.46
C LYS A 147 22.85 20.71 -27.90
N LEU A 148 23.12 19.41 -27.82
CA LEU A 148 24.39 18.81 -28.27
C LEU A 148 24.57 18.83 -29.79
N LYS A 149 23.48 18.71 -30.56
CA LYS A 149 23.54 18.86 -32.03
C LYS A 149 23.87 20.30 -32.44
N ASN A 150 23.28 21.30 -31.79
CA ASN A 150 23.51 22.71 -32.11
C ASN A 150 24.93 23.20 -31.75
N GLN A 151 25.61 22.57 -30.79
CA GLN A 151 27.00 22.92 -30.42
C GLN A 151 28.07 22.30 -31.33
N LYS A 152 27.74 21.29 -32.15
CA LYS A 152 28.68 20.65 -33.09
C LYS A 152 28.62 21.23 -34.51
N SER A 153 27.75 22.22 -34.74
CA SER A 153 27.56 22.89 -36.04
C SER A 153 28.22 24.28 -36.09
N HIS A 154 29.06 24.59 -35.11
CA HIS A 154 29.97 25.74 -35.05
C HIS A 154 31.38 25.22 -34.79
#